data_AF-A0A7C3TT34-F1
#
_entry.id   AF-A0A7C3TT34-F1
#
_cell.length_a   1.000
_cell.length_b   1.000
_cell.length_c   1.000
_cell.angle_alpha   90.00
_cell.angle_beta   90.00
_cell.angle_gamma   90.00
#
_symmetry.space_group_name_H-M   'P 1'
#
loop_
_entity.id
_entity.type
_entity.pdbx_description
1 polymer ?
#
loop_
_entity_poly.entity_id
_entity_poly.type
_entity_poly.pdbx_seq_one_letter_code
_entity_poly.pdbx_strand_id
1 'polypeptide(L)'
;VLTNQASHHIDLLEWMMGTPESVFAKSTTRLVNIETEDTAVAVLKFTNGALGIIEATTATRPSDLEGSISILGEKGTVEIAGFAVNEIRHWKFVDPLPSDEDVIKNYSVNPPNVYGFGHKEYLQNVVDCIEKGKSALVDGLEGRKSLELITAIYESIETGKEVFLRFKPQKCRLGHS
;
A
#
# COMPACT_ATOMS: atom_id res chain seq x y z
N VAL A 1 -10.65 -1.74 -9.33
CA VAL A 1 -9.17 -1.76 -9.36
C VAL A 1 -8.56 -1.95 -7.97
N LEU A 2 -9.14 -1.31 -6.94
CA LEU A 2 -8.57 -1.24 -5.59
C LEU A 2 -8.45 -2.62 -4.90
N THR A 3 -9.48 -3.46 -5.00
CA THR A 3 -9.56 -4.78 -4.35
C THR A 3 -8.75 -5.87 -5.03
N ASN A 4 -8.40 -5.68 -6.30
CA ASN A 4 -7.81 -6.72 -7.13
C ASN A 4 -6.35 -6.44 -7.46
N GLN A 5 -6.03 -5.23 -7.94
CA GLN A 5 -4.70 -4.89 -8.46
C GLN A 5 -3.93 -3.98 -7.50
N ALA A 6 -4.62 -3.04 -6.85
CA ALA A 6 -3.95 -2.09 -5.95
C ALA A 6 -3.79 -2.63 -4.51
N SER A 7 -4.43 -3.73 -4.15
CA SER A 7 -4.42 -4.28 -2.78
C SER A 7 -3.00 -4.52 -2.25
N HIS A 8 -2.09 -5.02 -3.09
CA HIS A 8 -0.67 -5.20 -2.72
C HIS A 8 0.07 -3.87 -2.47
N HIS A 9 -0.28 -2.80 -3.21
CA HIS A 9 0.32 -1.48 -3.02
C HIS A 9 -0.23 -0.78 -1.77
N ILE A 10 -1.52 -0.99 -1.49
CA ILE A 10 -2.18 -0.49 -0.27
C ILE A 10 -1.57 -1.15 0.97
N ASP A 11 -1.40 -2.46 0.94
CA ASP A 11 -0.76 -3.24 2.01
C ASP A 11 0.68 -2.75 2.26
N LEU A 12 1.46 -2.57 1.18
CA LEU A 12 2.82 -2.06 1.26
C LEU A 12 2.89 -0.66 1.88
N LEU A 13 1.97 0.23 1.49
CA LEU A 13 1.90 1.59 2.03
C LEU A 13 1.56 1.57 3.52
N GLU A 14 0.58 0.76 3.94
CA GLU A 14 0.22 0.61 5.36
C GLU A 14 1.38 0.01 6.17
N TRP A 15 2.08 -0.98 5.62
CA TRP A 15 3.23 -1.60 6.27
C TRP A 15 4.38 -0.61 6.49
N MET A 16 4.65 0.26 5.51
CA MET A 16 5.73 1.26 5.60
C MET A 16 5.36 2.49 6.43
N MET A 17 4.14 2.99 6.30
CA MET A 17 3.72 4.27 6.90
C MET A 17 3.00 4.11 8.24
N GLY A 18 2.59 2.89 8.58
CA GLY A 18 1.85 2.57 9.79
C GLY A 18 0.34 2.78 9.64
N THR A 19 -0.35 2.93 10.77
CA THR A 19 -1.82 2.90 10.80
C THR A 19 -2.43 4.17 10.19
N PRO A 20 -3.34 4.05 9.19
CA PRO A 20 -4.17 5.14 8.71
C PRO A 20 -5.15 5.64 9.79
N GLU A 21 -5.26 6.95 9.93
CA GLU A 21 -6.26 7.64 10.75
C GLU A 21 -7.57 7.86 9.98
N SER A 22 -7.47 8.38 8.76
CA SER A 22 -8.61 8.70 7.90
C SER A 22 -8.27 8.60 6.42
N VAL A 23 -9.31 8.49 5.60
CA VAL A 23 -9.22 8.45 4.15
C VAL A 23 -10.35 9.24 3.48
N PHE A 24 -10.01 9.97 2.42
CA PHE A 24 -10.97 10.56 1.50
C PHE A 24 -10.69 10.07 0.08
N ALA A 25 -11.69 9.54 -0.60
CA ALA A 25 -11.51 8.89 -1.90
C ALA A 25 -12.55 9.29 -2.94
N LYS A 26 -12.15 9.17 -4.21
CA LYS A 26 -12.99 9.31 -5.39
C LYS A 26 -12.67 8.19 -6.36
N SER A 27 -13.68 7.73 -7.07
CA SER A 27 -13.51 6.74 -8.12
C SER A 27 -14.38 7.04 -9.33
N THR A 28 -14.07 6.37 -10.43
CA THR A 28 -14.87 6.40 -11.64
C THR A 28 -14.66 5.11 -12.43
N THR A 29 -15.61 4.84 -13.32
CA THR A 29 -15.50 3.82 -14.37
C THR A 29 -15.55 4.55 -15.71
N ARG A 30 -14.54 4.36 -16.57
CA ARG A 30 -14.38 5.14 -17.82
C ARG A 30 -14.27 4.28 -19.06
N LEU A 31 -13.54 3.17 -19.02
CA LEU A 31 -13.19 2.39 -20.21
C LEU A 31 -13.78 0.98 -20.26
N VAL A 32 -14.22 0.45 -19.12
CA VAL A 32 -14.78 -0.89 -19.01
C VAL A 32 -16.23 -0.82 -18.52
N ASN A 33 -17.05 -1.77 -18.94
CA ASN A 33 -18.43 -1.89 -18.48
C ASN A 33 -18.51 -2.91 -17.34
N ILE A 34 -18.13 -2.49 -16.14
CA ILE A 34 -18.17 -3.28 -14.91
C ILE A 34 -18.83 -2.47 -13.80
N GLU A 35 -19.35 -3.15 -12.78
CA GLU A 35 -20.03 -2.51 -11.64
C GLU A 35 -19.05 -1.80 -10.69
N THR A 36 -17.76 -2.16 -10.75
CA THR A 36 -16.70 -1.59 -9.92
C THR A 36 -15.91 -0.50 -10.65
N GLU A 37 -14.97 0.13 -9.94
CA GLU A 37 -14.16 1.22 -10.46
C GLU A 37 -12.95 0.72 -11.27
N ASP A 38 -12.67 1.37 -12.40
CA ASP A 38 -11.42 1.15 -13.17
C ASP A 38 -10.34 2.18 -12.82
N THR A 39 -10.72 3.26 -12.14
CA THR A 39 -9.86 4.36 -11.72
C THR A 39 -10.29 4.87 -10.36
N ALA A 40 -9.35 5.00 -9.43
CA ALA A 40 -9.58 5.54 -8.10
C ALA A 40 -8.40 6.38 -7.62
N VAL A 41 -8.70 7.39 -6.82
CA VAL A 41 -7.74 8.20 -6.09
C VAL A 41 -8.18 8.31 -4.64
N ALA A 42 -7.22 8.24 -3.71
CA ALA A 42 -7.47 8.41 -2.29
C ALA A 42 -6.38 9.24 -1.63
N VAL A 43 -6.77 10.07 -0.68
CA VAL A 43 -5.87 10.80 0.22
C VAL A 43 -6.02 10.21 1.61
N LEU A 44 -4.90 9.88 2.24
CA LEU A 44 -4.83 9.27 3.55
C LEU A 44 -4.15 10.22 4.53
N LYS A 45 -4.59 10.17 5.78
CA LYS A 45 -3.86 10.72 6.91
C LYS A 45 -3.47 9.58 7.83
N PHE A 46 -2.21 9.50 8.22
CA PHE A 46 -1.70 8.49 9.15
C PHE A 46 -1.71 9.00 10.59
N THR A 47 -1.77 8.07 11.54
CA THR A 47 -1.76 8.39 12.98
C THR A 47 -0.48 9.08 13.46
N ASN A 48 0.62 8.94 12.72
CA ASN A 48 1.88 9.66 12.94
C ASN A 48 1.91 11.07 12.32
N GLY A 49 0.82 11.51 11.69
CA GLY A 49 0.69 12.81 11.05
C GLY A 49 1.14 12.85 9.59
N ALA A 50 1.69 11.76 9.04
CA ALA A 50 2.03 11.69 7.62
C ALA A 50 0.77 11.75 6.75
N LEU A 51 0.94 12.24 5.52
CA LEU A 51 -0.09 12.22 4.48
C LEU A 51 0.32 11.25 3.38
N GLY A 52 -0.65 10.54 2.83
CA GLY A 52 -0.46 9.60 1.73
C GLY A 52 -1.43 9.87 0.60
N ILE A 53 -1.04 9.46 -0.61
CA ILE A 53 -1.89 9.46 -1.79
C ILE A 53 -1.84 8.06 -2.40
N ILE A 54 -2.99 7.53 -2.77
CA ILE A 54 -3.12 6.32 -3.58
C ILE A 54 -3.74 6.74 -4.92
N GLU A 55 -3.11 6.33 -6.00
CA GLU A 55 -3.64 6.45 -7.36
C GLU A 55 -3.62 5.07 -8.00
N ALA A 56 -4.77 4.63 -8.52
CA ALA A 56 -4.88 3.32 -9.13
C ALA A 56 -5.78 3.39 -10.36
N THR A 57 -5.30 2.88 -11.49
CA THR A 57 -6.11 2.77 -12.70
C THR A 57 -5.72 1.57 -13.56
N THR A 58 -6.71 0.88 -14.12
CA THR A 58 -6.55 -0.11 -15.21
C THR A 58 -6.95 0.47 -16.57
N ALA A 59 -7.30 1.76 -16.59
CA ALA A 59 -7.71 2.49 -17.77
C ALA A 59 -6.53 3.14 -18.53
N THR A 60 -5.30 2.90 -18.10
CA THR A 60 -4.10 3.39 -18.80
C THR A 60 -3.99 2.78 -20.20
N ARG A 61 -3.71 3.61 -21.20
CA ARG A 61 -3.53 3.19 -22.60
C ARG A 61 -2.33 3.94 -23.22
N PRO A 62 -1.62 3.34 -24.18
CA PRO A 62 -1.89 2.05 -24.84
C PRO A 62 -1.48 0.81 -24.03
N SER A 63 -0.69 0.99 -22.96
CA SER A 63 -0.21 -0.06 -22.06
C SER A 63 -0.26 0.44 -20.62
N ASP A 64 -0.10 -0.47 -19.66
CA ASP A 64 0.14 -0.09 -18.27
C ASP A 64 1.43 0.76 -18.18
N LEU A 65 1.43 1.74 -17.27
CA LEU A 65 2.51 2.72 -17.15
C LEU A 65 3.54 2.29 -16.11
N GLU A 66 3.12 2.16 -14.85
CA GLU A 66 3.99 1.81 -13.74
C GLU A 66 3.21 1.33 -12.50
N GLY A 67 3.94 0.70 -11.58
CA GLY A 67 3.57 0.53 -10.17
C GLY A 67 4.72 1.05 -9.33
N SER A 68 4.44 2.08 -8.53
CA SER A 68 5.46 2.82 -7.78
C SER A 68 5.00 3.15 -6.36
N ILE A 69 5.99 3.33 -5.48
CA ILE A 69 5.81 3.85 -4.12
C ILE A 69 6.93 4.86 -3.85
N SER A 70 6.54 6.01 -3.31
CA SER A 70 7.48 7.05 -2.89
C SER A 70 7.24 7.41 -1.42
N ILE A 71 8.33 7.52 -0.67
CA ILE A 71 8.33 7.96 0.72
C ILE A 71 9.24 9.17 0.82
N LEU A 72 8.68 10.28 1.30
CA LEU A 72 9.38 11.54 1.45
C LEU A 72 9.35 11.93 2.92
N GLY A 73 10.52 11.89 3.56
CA GLY A 73 10.69 12.23 4.97
C GLY A 73 11.71 13.34 5.17
N GLU A 74 11.81 13.82 6.40
CA GLU A 74 12.74 14.88 6.80
C GLU A 74 14.22 14.53 6.50
N LYS A 75 14.58 13.25 6.63
CA LYS A 75 15.98 12.78 6.54
C LYS A 75 16.28 11.96 5.29
N GLY A 76 15.33 11.83 4.39
CA GLY A 76 15.54 11.05 3.18
C GLY A 76 14.30 10.87 2.34
N THR A 77 14.56 10.44 1.11
CA THR A 77 13.57 10.19 0.08
C THR A 77 13.89 8.87 -0.61
N VAL A 78 12.89 8.01 -0.70
CA VAL A 78 12.98 6.73 -1.40
C VAL A 78 11.87 6.66 -2.43
N GLU A 79 12.20 6.20 -3.63
CA GLU A 79 11.23 5.86 -4.68
C GLU A 79 11.61 4.50 -5.26
N ILE A 80 10.66 3.57 -5.19
CA ILE A 80 10.73 2.30 -5.87
C ILE A 80 9.61 2.29 -6.91
N ALA A 81 9.99 2.18 -8.17
CA ALA A 81 9.11 2.29 -9.33
C ALA A 81 9.31 1.09 -10.26
N GLY A 82 9.02 1.28 -11.55
CA GLY A 82 9.04 0.21 -12.56
C GLY A 82 7.65 -0.35 -12.79
N PHE A 83 7.58 -1.50 -13.45
CA PHE A 83 6.29 -2.12 -13.78
C PHE A 83 5.59 -2.70 -12.54
N ALA A 84 6.37 -3.14 -11.55
CA ALA A 84 5.85 -3.80 -10.35
C ALA A 84 6.73 -3.53 -9.12
N VAL A 85 7.10 -2.26 -8.88
CA VAL A 85 7.91 -1.86 -7.72
C VAL A 85 9.27 -2.61 -7.68
N ASN A 86 9.95 -2.64 -8.82
CA ASN A 86 11.13 -3.47 -9.08
C ASN A 86 12.39 -2.66 -9.45
N GLU A 87 12.27 -1.34 -9.56
CA GLU A 87 13.35 -0.43 -9.92
C GLU A 87 13.49 0.65 -8.84
N ILE A 88 14.61 0.70 -8.13
CA ILE A 88 14.88 1.77 -7.17
C ILE A 88 15.36 3.00 -7.95
N ARG A 89 14.47 3.97 -8.16
CA ARG A 89 14.80 5.24 -8.86
C ARG A 89 15.48 6.24 -7.93
N HIS A 90 15.05 6.28 -6.67
CA HIS A 90 15.61 7.19 -5.67
C HIS A 90 15.90 6.46 -4.35
N TRP A 91 17.12 6.65 -3.84
CA TRP A 91 17.58 6.17 -2.54
C TRP A 91 18.54 7.21 -1.97
N LYS A 92 18.00 8.24 -1.31
CA LYS A 92 18.77 9.40 -0.86
C LYS A 92 18.47 9.73 0.58
N PHE A 93 19.51 9.83 1.39
CA PHE A 93 19.42 10.19 2.80
C PHE A 93 20.37 11.36 3.10
N VAL A 94 20.03 12.16 4.10
CA VAL A 94 20.88 13.28 4.56
C VAL A 94 22.21 12.73 5.10
N ASP A 95 22.14 11.64 5.85
CA ASP A 95 23.29 10.93 6.42
C ASP A 95 23.35 9.52 5.81
N PRO A 96 24.01 9.32 4.64
CA PRO A 96 24.07 8.02 3.98
C PRO A 96 24.95 7.03 4.73
N LEU A 97 24.58 5.76 4.69
CA LEU A 97 25.35 4.63 5.22
C LEU A 97 26.20 4.01 4.10
N PRO A 98 27.34 3.37 4.41
CA PRO A 98 28.13 2.66 3.39
C PRO A 98 27.35 1.60 2.62
N SER A 99 26.35 0.98 3.27
CA SER A 99 25.46 0.01 2.64
C SER A 99 24.56 0.59 1.56
N ASP A 100 24.29 1.90 1.58
CA ASP A 100 23.35 2.54 0.65
C ASP A 100 23.85 2.52 -0.80
N GLU A 101 25.17 2.52 -1.01
CA GLU A 101 25.79 2.45 -2.34
C GLU A 101 25.45 1.13 -3.06
N ASP A 102 25.31 0.06 -2.29
CA ASP A 102 25.04 -1.27 -2.80
C ASP A 102 23.55 -1.57 -2.96
N VAL A 103 22.67 -0.77 -2.34
CA VAL A 103 21.22 -1.05 -2.31
C VAL A 103 20.64 -1.08 -3.72
N ILE A 104 20.88 -0.03 -4.50
CA ILE A 104 20.32 0.09 -5.86
C ILE A 104 20.82 -1.08 -6.73
N LYS A 105 22.11 -1.41 -6.62
CA LYS A 105 22.76 -2.46 -7.41
C LYS A 105 22.26 -3.86 -7.07
N ASN A 106 22.04 -4.15 -5.80
CA ASN A 106 21.71 -5.50 -5.34
C ASN A 106 20.21 -5.77 -5.28
N TYR A 107 19.38 -4.73 -5.14
CA TYR A 107 17.93 -4.89 -4.90
C TYR A 107 17.04 -4.31 -6.01
N SER A 108 17.57 -3.60 -7.00
CA SER A 108 16.83 -3.31 -8.24
C SER A 108 16.84 -4.55 -9.13
N VAL A 109 16.01 -5.53 -8.77
CA VAL A 109 15.89 -6.79 -9.51
C VAL A 109 14.67 -6.73 -10.41
N ASN A 110 14.85 -7.01 -11.69
CA ASN A 110 13.74 -7.29 -12.59
C ASN A 110 13.31 -8.76 -12.38
N PRO A 111 12.15 -9.04 -11.76
CA PRO A 111 11.67 -10.40 -11.73
C PRO A 111 11.35 -10.87 -13.16
N PRO A 112 11.55 -12.15 -13.48
CA PRO A 112 11.31 -12.69 -14.82
C PRO A 112 9.83 -12.71 -15.23
N ASN A 113 8.90 -12.48 -14.30
CA ASN A 113 7.46 -12.37 -14.55
C ASN A 113 6.74 -11.60 -13.42
N VAL A 114 5.45 -11.30 -13.64
CA VAL A 114 4.55 -10.58 -12.70
C VAL A 114 4.32 -11.29 -11.36
N TYR A 115 4.67 -12.58 -11.24
CA TYR A 115 4.58 -13.32 -9.98
C TYR A 115 5.80 -13.12 -9.07
N GLY A 116 6.86 -12.49 -9.60
CA GLY A 116 8.00 -12.03 -8.79
C GLY A 116 8.80 -13.15 -8.13
N PHE A 117 9.60 -12.76 -7.14
CA PHE A 117 10.24 -13.67 -6.17
C PHE A 117 9.32 -13.99 -4.98
N GLY A 118 8.23 -13.21 -4.79
CA GLY A 118 7.40 -13.23 -3.58
C GLY A 118 6.63 -14.53 -3.36
N HIS A 119 6.12 -15.18 -4.41
CA HIS A 119 5.34 -16.41 -4.25
C HIS A 119 6.20 -17.58 -3.75
N LYS A 120 7.45 -17.68 -4.21
CA LYS A 120 8.36 -18.75 -3.80
C LYS A 120 8.76 -18.58 -2.34
N GLU A 121 9.14 -17.37 -1.93
CA GLU A 121 9.50 -17.05 -0.55
C GLU A 121 8.30 -17.20 0.40
N TYR A 122 7.11 -16.79 -0.04
CA TYR A 122 5.86 -16.98 0.71
C TYR A 122 5.54 -18.46 0.89
N LEU A 123 5.58 -19.27 -0.18
CA LEU A 123 5.34 -20.71 -0.10
C LEU A 123 6.40 -21.41 0.77
N GLN A 124 7.66 -20.97 0.69
CA GLN A 124 8.72 -21.49 1.56
C GLN A 124 8.45 -21.15 3.03
N ASN A 125 7.94 -19.94 3.33
CA ASN A 125 7.53 -19.58 4.68
C ASN A 125 6.35 -20.43 5.17
N VAL A 126 5.35 -20.68 4.33
CA VAL A 126 4.21 -21.55 4.68
C VAL A 126 4.70 -22.96 5.03
N VAL A 127 5.60 -23.54 4.23
CA VAL A 127 6.20 -24.86 4.50
C VAL A 127 6.98 -24.84 5.82
N ASP A 128 7.80 -23.81 6.03
CA ASP A 128 8.57 -23.63 7.27
C ASP A 128 7.68 -23.49 8.50
N CYS A 129 6.54 -22.81 8.40
CA CYS A 129 5.57 -22.66 9.48
C CYS A 129 4.90 -24.00 9.83
N ILE A 130 4.55 -24.80 8.82
CA ILE A 130 3.94 -26.13 9.01
C ILE A 130 4.95 -27.12 9.61
N GLU A 131 6.19 -27.16 9.11
CA GLU A 131 7.19 -28.12 9.55
C GLU A 131 7.85 -27.74 10.89
N LYS A 132 8.04 -26.44 11.15
CA LYS A 132 8.81 -25.94 12.30
C LYS A 132 7.95 -25.28 13.37
N GLY A 133 6.62 -25.22 13.19
CA GLY A 133 5.69 -24.60 14.13
C GLY A 133 5.91 -23.09 14.33
N LYS A 134 6.51 -22.40 13.34
CA LYS A 134 6.76 -20.96 13.39
C LYS A 134 5.48 -20.18 13.05
N SER A 135 5.31 -19.01 13.66
CA SER A 135 4.27 -18.05 13.26
C SER A 135 4.45 -17.63 11.80
N ALA A 136 3.33 -17.54 11.06
CA ALA A 136 3.34 -17.10 9.66
C ALA A 136 3.87 -15.66 9.53
N LEU A 137 4.61 -15.37 8.45
CA LEU A 137 5.05 -14.01 8.14
C LEU A 137 3.89 -13.03 7.94
N VAL A 138 2.73 -13.55 7.49
CA VAL A 138 1.48 -12.81 7.33
C VAL A 138 0.40 -13.59 8.10
N ASP A 139 0.04 -13.11 9.28
CA ASP A 139 -1.10 -13.64 10.04
C ASP A 139 -2.41 -12.99 9.54
N GLY A 140 -3.55 -13.64 9.74
CA GLY A 140 -4.86 -13.14 9.31
C GLY A 140 -5.22 -11.77 9.91
N LEU A 141 -4.60 -11.40 11.02
CA LEU A 141 -4.72 -10.07 11.62
C LEU A 141 -4.08 -8.95 10.77
N GLU A 142 -3.00 -9.24 10.02
CA GLU A 142 -2.41 -8.28 9.09
C GLU A 142 -3.31 -8.09 7.87
N GLY A 143 -3.83 -9.18 7.29
CA GLY A 143 -4.78 -9.09 6.18
C GLY A 143 -6.08 -8.34 6.52
N ARG A 144 -6.49 -8.34 7.80
CA ARG A 144 -7.64 -7.57 8.27
C ARG A 144 -7.44 -6.06 8.17
N LYS A 145 -6.21 -5.56 8.37
CA LYS A 145 -5.92 -4.11 8.34
C LYS A 145 -6.10 -3.55 6.94
N SER A 146 -5.52 -4.21 5.94
CA SER A 146 -5.67 -3.85 4.53
C SER A 146 -7.13 -3.88 4.09
N LEU A 147 -7.91 -4.86 4.57
CA LEU A 147 -9.36 -4.93 4.29
C LEU A 147 -10.15 -3.80 4.96
N GLU A 148 -9.79 -3.40 6.18
CA GLU A 148 -10.41 -2.28 6.90
C GLU A 148 -10.19 -0.96 6.13
N LEU A 149 -8.96 -0.70 5.65
CA LEU A 149 -8.66 0.46 4.84
C LEU A 149 -9.40 0.43 3.49
N ILE A 150 -9.42 -0.71 2.79
CA ILE A 150 -10.17 -0.85 1.54
C ILE A 150 -11.66 -0.56 1.75
N THR A 151 -12.25 -1.09 2.84
CA THR A 151 -13.65 -0.84 3.18
C THR A 151 -13.91 0.65 3.43
N ALA A 152 -13.02 1.32 4.16
CA ALA A 152 -13.10 2.76 4.41
C ALA A 152 -12.96 3.59 3.12
N ILE A 153 -12.13 3.16 2.17
CA ILE A 153 -12.01 3.79 0.85
C ILE A 153 -13.35 3.70 0.10
N TYR A 154 -13.99 2.52 0.05
CA TYR A 154 -15.30 2.37 -0.58
C TYR A 154 -16.39 3.18 0.12
N GLU A 155 -16.42 3.17 1.46
CA GLU A 155 -17.35 4.01 2.22
C GLU A 155 -17.16 5.50 1.88
N SER A 156 -15.91 5.96 1.74
CA SER A 156 -15.60 7.33 1.37
C SER A 156 -16.07 7.68 -0.04
N ILE A 157 -15.88 6.76 -1.00
CA ILE A 157 -16.37 6.90 -2.38
C ILE A 157 -17.90 7.05 -2.40
N GLU A 158 -18.62 6.15 -1.74
CA GLU A 158 -20.10 6.11 -1.74
C GLU A 158 -20.72 7.30 -1.01
N THR A 159 -20.13 7.69 0.12
CA THR A 159 -20.67 8.78 0.95
C THR A 159 -20.19 10.16 0.52
N GLY A 160 -19.11 10.22 -0.26
CA GLY A 160 -18.41 11.45 -0.62
C GLY A 160 -17.80 12.18 0.59
N LYS A 161 -17.51 11.47 1.68
CA LYS A 161 -17.01 12.03 2.95
C LYS A 161 -15.68 11.39 3.34
N GLU A 162 -14.96 12.07 4.22
CA GLU A 162 -13.79 11.50 4.87
C GLU A 162 -14.23 10.44 5.89
N VAL A 163 -13.62 9.26 5.84
CA VAL A 163 -13.91 8.11 6.72
C VAL A 163 -12.75 7.91 7.66
N PHE A 164 -13.05 7.80 8.96
CA PHE A 164 -12.06 7.56 10.01
C PHE A 164 -12.05 6.07 10.37
N LEU A 165 -10.89 5.41 10.26
CA LEU A 165 -10.78 3.96 10.45
C LEU A 165 -10.92 3.56 11.92
N ARG A 166 -10.55 4.45 12.85
CA ARG A 166 -10.70 4.22 14.29
C ARG A 166 -11.73 5.17 14.87
N PHE A 167 -12.65 4.62 15.65
CA PHE A 167 -13.61 5.42 16.40
C PHE A 167 -12.88 6.36 17.36
N LYS A 168 -13.02 7.67 17.12
CA LYS A 168 -12.62 8.72 18.06
C LYS A 168 -13.89 9.33 18.65
N PRO A 169 -14.21 9.07 19.94
CA PRO A 169 -15.41 9.64 20.55
C PRO A 169 -15.29 11.16 20.61
N GLN A 170 -16.12 11.86 19.84
CA GLN A 170 -16.21 13.33 19.92
C GLN A 170 -17.16 13.79 21.04
N LYS A 171 -18.14 12.96 21.39
CA LYS A 171 -19.10 13.20 22.47
C LYS A 171 -19.41 11.87 23.16
N CYS A 172 -18.90 11.67 24.37
CA CYS A 172 -19.19 10.49 25.18
C CYS A 172 -20.17 10.86 26.30
N ARG A 173 -21.35 10.22 26.35
CA ARG A 173 -22.26 10.37 27.51
C ARG A 173 -21.69 9.74 28.79
N LEU A 174 -20.63 8.94 28.69
CA LEU A 174 -20.01 8.20 29.79
C LEU A 174 -18.76 8.90 30.37
N GLY A 175 -18.53 10.17 30.04
CA GLY A 175 -17.42 10.97 30.58
C GLY A 175 -16.17 10.98 29.68
N HIS A 176 -15.28 11.95 29.93
CA HIS A 176 -14.01 12.09 29.21
C HIS A 176 -13.06 10.94 29.59
N SER A 177 -12.47 10.30 28.57
CA SER A 177 -11.37 9.35 28.68
C SER A 177 -10.05 10.02 29.05
#